data_AF-A0A7C6V2X9-F1
#
_entry.id   AF-A0A7C6V2X9-F1
#
_cell.length_a   1.000
_cell.length_b   1.000
_cell.length_c   1.000
_cell.angle_alpha   90.00
_cell.angle_beta   90.00
_cell.angle_gamma   90.00
#
_symmetry.space_group_name_H-M   'P 1'
#
loop_
_entity.id
_entity.type
_entity.pdbx_description
1 polymer ?
#
loop_
_entity_poly.entity_id
_entity_poly.type
_entity_poly.pdbx_seq_one_letter_code
_entity_poly.pdbx_strand_id
1 'polypeptide(L)'
;MRKAEFNFWLDCILFLTGTGLALSGFVRWFILPGNGGGYGFRGGRWFNPVVTFIFPHATWLTIHKFLAVVFVCLVVVHIVLHWEWLVAMLRSLRQK
;
A
#
# COMPACT_ATOMS: atom_id res chain seq x y z
N MET A 1 5.60 -10.81 25.41
CA MET A 1 5.09 -9.48 25.01
C MET A 1 3.65 -9.36 25.45
N ARG A 2 3.23 -8.20 25.97
CA ARG A 2 1.82 -7.97 26.31
C ARG A 2 1.01 -7.91 25.01
N LYS A 3 -0.23 -8.44 25.00
CA LYS A 3 -1.11 -8.40 23.82
C LYS A 3 -1.24 -6.98 23.24
N ALA A 4 -1.32 -5.97 24.11
CA ALA A 4 -1.35 -4.57 23.73
C ALA A 4 -0.06 -4.09 23.03
N GLU A 5 1.12 -4.57 23.43
CA GLU A 5 2.38 -4.21 22.78
C GLU A 5 2.45 -4.83 21.39
N PHE A 6 2.02 -6.09 21.23
CA PHE A 6 1.99 -6.74 19.92
C PHE A 6 1.06 -6.02 18.93
N ASN A 7 -0.14 -5.65 19.38
CA ASN A 7 -1.09 -4.90 18.55
C ASN A 7 -0.53 -3.53 18.16
N PHE A 8 0.07 -2.80 19.12
CA PHE A 8 0.70 -1.51 18.84
C PHE A 8 1.81 -1.62 17.78
N TRP A 9 2.68 -2.62 17.91
CA TRP A 9 3.75 -2.84 16.92
C TRP A 9 3.19 -3.21 15.55
N LEU A 10 2.17 -4.07 15.49
CA LEU A 10 1.50 -4.44 14.25
C LEU A 10 0.91 -3.22 13.55
N ASP A 11 0.24 -2.34 14.29
CA ASP A 11 -0.35 -1.11 13.76
C ASP A 11 0.73 -0.12 13.30
N CYS A 12 1.85 0.01 14.02
CA CYS A 12 2.99 0.80 13.58
C CYS A 12 3.57 0.29 12.26
N ILE A 13 3.73 -1.03 12.10
CA ILE A 13 4.25 -1.62 10.86
C ILE A 13 3.25 -1.40 9.71
N LEU A 14 1.94 -1.54 9.98
CA LEU A 14 0.87 -1.21 9.02
C LEU A 14 0.95 0.24 8.56
N PHE A 15 1.12 1.17 9.49
CA PHE A 15 1.23 2.59 9.17
C PHE A 15 2.47 2.88 8.30
N LEU A 16 3.62 2.30 8.64
CA LEU A 16 4.85 2.48 7.88
C LEU A 16 4.75 1.86 6.47
N THR A 17 4.24 0.64 6.36
CA THR A 17 4.09 -0.06 5.06
C THR A 17 3.03 0.62 4.18
N GLY A 18 1.92 1.08 4.77
CA GLY A 18 0.90 1.86 4.08
C GLY A 18 1.42 3.21 3.58
N THR A 19 2.20 3.91 4.41
CA THR A 19 2.85 5.17 4.00
C THR A 19 3.86 4.94 2.89
N GLY A 20 4.70 3.90 2.98
CA GLY A 20 5.62 3.53 1.90
C GLY A 20 4.91 3.15 0.60
N LEU A 21 3.77 2.47 0.70
CA LEU A 21 2.93 2.14 -0.46
C LEU A 21 2.37 3.40 -1.12
N ALA A 22 1.85 4.34 -0.32
CA ALA A 22 1.35 5.63 -0.79
C ALA A 22 2.45 6.46 -1.47
N LEU A 23 3.63 6.58 -0.84
CA LEU A 23 4.77 7.32 -1.39
C LEU A 23 5.28 6.70 -2.70
N SER A 24 5.48 5.39 -2.75
CA SER A 24 5.95 4.71 -3.96
C SER A 24 4.93 4.76 -5.11
N GLY A 25 3.63 4.75 -4.79
CA GLY A 25 2.55 4.99 -5.76
C GLY A 25 2.56 6.43 -6.25
N PHE A 26 2.68 7.39 -5.33
CA PHE A 26 2.71 8.82 -5.63
C PHE A 26 3.93 9.22 -6.47
N VAL A 27 5.12 8.68 -6.18
CA VAL A 27 6.33 8.93 -6.99
C VAL A 27 6.13 8.47 -8.43
N ARG A 28 5.55 7.27 -8.63
CA ARG A 28 5.25 6.75 -9.97
C ARG A 28 4.12 7.51 -10.67
N TRP A 29 3.20 8.07 -9.90
CA TRP A 29 2.09 8.89 -10.38
C TRP A 29 2.54 10.28 -10.84
N PHE A 30 3.34 10.96 -10.01
CA PHE A 30 3.64 12.38 -10.12
C PHE A 30 5.01 12.66 -10.78
N ILE A 31 6.03 11.87 -10.43
CA ILE A 31 7.43 12.17 -10.80
C ILE A 31 7.87 11.36 -12.02
N LEU A 32 7.37 10.13 -12.17
CA LEU A 32 7.76 9.21 -13.25
C LEU A 32 6.54 8.73 -14.07
N PRO A 33 5.88 9.61 -14.85
CA PRO A 33 4.84 9.19 -15.79
C PRO A 33 5.47 8.50 -17.01
N GLY A 34 6.06 7.31 -16.82
CA GLY A 34 6.85 6.63 -17.85
C GLY A 34 6.83 5.10 -17.74
N ASN A 35 6.18 4.47 -18.73
CA ASN A 35 6.11 3.04 -19.03
C ASN A 35 5.62 2.10 -17.91
N GLY A 36 4.29 2.00 -17.78
CA GLY A 36 3.65 0.83 -17.16
C GLY A 36 2.47 1.07 -16.22
N GLY A 37 1.76 2.21 -16.31
CA GLY A 37 0.46 2.37 -15.65
C GLY A 37 0.19 3.68 -14.91
N GLY A 38 0.68 4.82 -15.41
CA GLY A 38 0.25 6.14 -14.95
C GLY A 38 -0.20 7.00 -16.13
N TYR A 39 -1.50 7.30 -16.21
CA TYR A 39 -2.20 8.28 -17.08
C TYR A 39 -1.91 8.21 -18.57
N GLY A 40 -2.16 7.04 -19.15
CA GLY A 40 -2.78 6.96 -20.45
C GLY A 40 -3.87 5.92 -20.39
N PHE A 41 -5.11 6.29 -20.72
CA PHE A 41 -6.17 5.33 -21.09
C PHE A 41 -5.82 4.56 -22.40
N ARG A 42 -4.54 4.39 -22.71
CA ARG A 42 -4.00 3.76 -23.91
C ARG A 42 -2.69 3.08 -23.56
N GLY A 43 -2.69 1.75 -23.68
CA GLY A 43 -1.56 0.88 -23.43
C GLY A 43 -0.29 1.35 -24.13
N GLY A 44 0.82 1.21 -23.41
CA GLY A 44 2.13 1.75 -23.72
C GLY A 44 2.52 1.69 -25.19
N ARG A 45 2.89 2.86 -25.70
CA ARG A 45 3.90 3.07 -26.72
C ARG A 45 4.17 4.57 -26.74
N TRP A 46 5.35 4.93 -27.22
CA TRP A 46 5.87 6.27 -27.47
C TRP A 46 6.78 6.85 -26.38
N PHE A 47 8.08 6.77 -26.72
CA PHE A 47 9.19 7.62 -26.26
C PHE A 47 9.60 7.49 -24.79
N ASN A 48 10.71 6.77 -24.54
CA ASN A 48 11.39 6.68 -23.25
C ASN A 48 12.49 7.75 -23.14
N PRO A 49 12.26 8.94 -22.57
CA PRO A 49 13.29 9.50 -21.73
C PRO A 49 13.36 8.63 -20.47
N VAL A 50 14.54 8.07 -20.18
CA VAL A 50 14.80 7.40 -18.89
C VAL A 50 14.76 8.49 -17.82
N VAL A 51 13.56 8.83 -17.36
CA VAL A 51 13.39 9.72 -16.21
C VAL A 51 13.73 8.88 -14.99
N THR A 52 14.82 9.23 -14.32
CA THR A 52 15.28 8.58 -13.10
C THR A 52 15.05 9.52 -11.93
N PHE A 53 14.38 9.01 -10.90
CA PHE A 53 14.21 9.72 -9.63
C PHE A 53 14.67 8.79 -8.51
N ILE A 54 15.92 8.98 -8.04
CA ILE A 54 16.67 8.09 -7.13
C ILE A 54 16.91 6.69 -7.72
N PHE A 55 15.86 6.02 -8.18
CA PHE A 55 15.87 4.74 -8.88
C PHE A 55 15.11 4.82 -10.23
N PRO A 56 15.34 3.86 -11.14
CA PRO A 56 14.52 3.69 -12.35
C PRO A 56 13.06 3.36 -12.03
N HIS A 57 12.14 3.70 -12.94
CA HIS A 57 10.70 3.39 -12.80
C HIS A 57 10.42 1.90 -12.49
N ALA A 58 11.15 0.98 -13.13
CA ALA A 58 11.02 -0.46 -12.89
C ALA A 58 11.35 -0.86 -11.44
N THR A 59 12.32 -0.21 -10.82
CA THR A 59 12.67 -0.45 -9.42
C THR A 59 11.58 0.06 -8.48
N TRP A 60 11.04 1.26 -8.76
CA TRP A 60 9.88 1.79 -8.03
C TRP A 60 8.64 0.89 -8.14
N LEU A 61 8.38 0.33 -9.32
CA LEU A 61 7.31 -0.66 -9.55
C LEU A 61 7.51 -1.91 -8.67
N THR A 62 8.73 -2.42 -8.62
CA THR A 62 9.09 -3.59 -7.81
C THR A 62 8.90 -3.30 -6.32
N ILE A 63 9.44 -2.19 -5.81
CA ILE A 63 9.28 -1.76 -4.42
C ILE A 63 7.80 -1.64 -4.06
N HIS A 64 7.00 -0.97 -4.90
CA HIS A 64 5.58 -0.78 -4.67
C HIS A 64 4.82 -2.12 -4.61
N LYS A 65 5.12 -3.06 -5.51
CA LYS A 65 4.51 -4.40 -5.50
C LYS A 65 4.83 -5.18 -4.24
N PHE A 66 6.09 -5.20 -3.81
CA PHE A 66 6.48 -5.89 -2.58
C PHE A 66 5.84 -5.27 -1.35
N LEU A 67 5.83 -3.92 -1.25
CA LEU A 67 5.12 -3.22 -0.18
C LEU A 67 3.63 -3.53 -0.18
N ALA A 68 2.99 -3.63 -1.36
CA ALA A 68 1.58 -3.96 -1.46
C ALA A 68 1.27 -5.36 -0.90
N VAL A 69 2.08 -6.36 -1.27
CA VAL A 69 1.91 -7.73 -0.77
C VAL A 69 2.07 -7.78 0.75
N VAL A 70 3.13 -7.16 1.29
CA VAL A 70 3.38 -7.13 2.74
C VAL A 70 2.24 -6.39 3.46
N PHE A 71 1.81 -5.25 2.94
CA PHE A 71 0.72 -4.46 3.52
C PHE A 71 -0.59 -5.26 3.56
N VAL A 72 -0.97 -5.93 2.47
CA VAL A 72 -2.18 -6.77 2.43
C VAL A 72 -2.11 -7.90 3.46
N CYS A 73 -0.97 -8.60 3.55
CA CYS A 73 -0.79 -9.64 4.57
C CYS A 73 -0.96 -9.08 5.99
N LEU A 74 -0.40 -7.91 6.29
CA LEU A 74 -0.55 -7.28 7.60
C LEU A 74 -1.99 -6.83 7.88
N VAL A 75 -2.70 -6.31 6.88
CA VAL A 75 -4.12 -5.95 7.00
C VAL A 75 -4.96 -7.18 7.33
N VAL A 76 -4.70 -8.32 6.68
CA VAL A 76 -5.40 -9.58 7.00
C VAL A 76 -5.14 -9.98 8.45
N VAL A 77 -3.89 -9.95 8.91
CA VAL A 77 -3.56 -10.25 10.32
C VAL A 77 -4.27 -9.27 11.27
N HIS A 78 -4.28 -7.98 10.98
CA HIS A 78 -4.98 -6.97 11.76
C HIS A 78 -6.48 -7.27 11.87
N ILE A 79 -7.14 -7.57 10.75
CA ILE A 79 -8.57 -7.91 10.73
C ILE A 79 -8.86 -9.14 11.58
N VAL A 80 -8.04 -10.18 11.49
CA VAL A 80 -8.20 -11.41 12.29
C VAL A 80 -8.04 -11.11 13.78
N LEU A 81 -7.06 -10.29 14.17
CA LEU A 81 -6.86 -9.89 15.56
C LEU A 81 -8.00 -9.04 16.12
N HIS A 82 -8.65 -8.25 15.27
CA HIS A 82 -9.72 -7.33 15.65
C HIS A 82 -11.13 -7.81 15.25
N TRP A 83 -11.29 -9.09 14.92
CA TRP A 83 -12.52 -9.66 14.37
C TRP A 83 -13.76 -9.39 15.23
N GLU A 84 -13.67 -9.61 16.55
CA GLU A 84 -14.77 -9.39 17.49
C GLU A 84 -15.25 -7.92 17.48
N TRP A 85 -14.30 -6.99 17.49
CA TRP A 85 -14.60 -5.56 17.40
C TRP A 85 -15.26 -5.20 16.07
N LEU A 86 -14.76 -5.77 14.96
CA LEU A 86 -15.30 -5.52 13.62
C LEU A 86 -16.75 -6.01 13.49
N VAL A 87 -17.05 -7.22 13.98
CA VAL A 87 -18.42 -7.75 14.00
C VAL A 87 -19.34 -6.91 14.90
N ALA A 88 -18.86 -6.47 16.06
CA ALA A 88 -19.63 -5.59 16.95
C ALA A 88 -19.97 -4.25 16.28
N MET A 89 -19.02 -3.63 15.58
CA MET A 89 -19.24 -2.39 14.83
C MET A 89 -20.23 -2.58 13.67
N LEU A 90 -20.10 -3.66 12.89
CA LEU A 90 -21.04 -3.97 11.81
C LEU A 90 -22.47 -4.20 12.32
N ARG A 91 -22.63 -4.85 13.48
CA ARG A 91 -23.94 -5.01 14.13
C ARG A 91 -24.53 -3.67 14.54
N SER A 92 -23.73 -2.79 15.15
CA SER A 92 -24.14 -1.46 15.58
C SER A 92 -24.64 -0.61 14.41
N LEU A 93 -23.93 -0.63 13.27
CA LEU A 93 -24.34 0.10 12.06
C LEU A 93 -25.68 -0.38 11.49
N ARG A 94 -26.01 -1.66 11.65
CA ARG A 94 -27.27 -2.24 11.16
C ARG A 94 -28.47 -1.96 12.07
N GLN A 95 -28.23 -1.54 13.31
CA GLN A 95 -29.28 -1.22 14.27
C GLN A 95 -29.70 0.27 14.24
N LYS A 96 -29.01 1.09 13.44
CA LYS A 96 -29.49 2.41 13.01
C LYS A 96 -30.29 2.29 11.72
#